data_AF-N1U2X9-F1
#
_entry.id   AF-N1U2X9-F1
#
_cell.length_a   1.000
_cell.length_b   1.000
_cell.length_c   1.000
_cell.angle_alpha   90.00
_cell.angle_beta   90.00
_cell.angle_gamma   90.00
#
_symmetry.space_group_name_H-M   'P 1'
#
loop_
_entity.id
_entity.type
_entity.pdbx_description
1 polymer ?
#
loop_
_entity_poly.entity_id
_entity_poly.type
_entity_poly.pdbx_seq_one_letter_code
_entity_poly.pdbx_strand_id
1 'polypeptide(L)' 'MGSMMRRTMIEGVFLFPLKEIEDPKGSVLHMQKVTDEGFTTFGECYFSEVTPGSIKAWKIHSKQTQNIVVPIG' A
#
# COMPACT_ATOMS: atom_id res chain seq x y z
N MET A 1 -14.08 15.66 2.75
CA MET A 1 -13.62 15.45 1.36
C MET A 1 -13.15 14.01 1.23
N GLY A 2 -13.89 13.17 0.49
CA GLY A 2 -13.52 11.77 0.27
C GLY A 2 -12.22 11.68 -0.52
N SER A 3 -11.29 10.87 -0.03
CA SER A 3 -10.06 10.51 -0.74
C SER A 3 -10.46 9.71 -1.98
N MET A 4 -10.42 10.32 -3.16
CA MET A 4 -10.88 9.65 -4.39
C MET A 4 -9.76 8.76 -4.93
N MET A 5 -10.05 7.46 -5.07
CA MET A 5 -9.19 6.49 -5.75
C MET A 5 -8.76 7.03 -7.12
N ARG A 6 -7.45 6.98 -7.41
CA ARG A 6 -6.92 7.36 -8.72
C ARG A 6 -6.59 6.10 -9.52
N ARG A 7 -7.20 5.97 -10.69
CA ARG A 7 -6.80 4.98 -11.70
C ARG A 7 -5.49 5.41 -12.35
N THR A 8 -4.60 4.45 -12.62
CA THR A 8 -3.36 4.69 -13.36
C THR A 8 -3.53 4.37 -14.85
N MET A 9 -2.47 4.55 -15.64
CA MET A 9 -2.43 4.10 -17.05
C MET A 9 -2.44 2.58 -17.20
N ILE A 10 -2.18 1.84 -16.12
CA ILE A 10 -2.17 0.37 -16.12
C ILE A 10 -3.51 -0.12 -15.56
N GLU A 11 -4.20 -0.93 -16.36
CA GLU A 11 -5.45 -1.56 -15.95
C GLU A 11 -5.26 -2.41 -14.69
N GLY A 12 -6.17 -2.28 -13.72
CA GLY A 12 -6.12 -3.00 -12.45
C GLY A 12 -5.16 -2.41 -11.41
N VAL A 13 -4.44 -1.32 -11.73
CA VAL A 13 -3.60 -0.61 -10.76
C VAL A 13 -4.28 0.66 -10.29
N PHE A 14 -4.44 0.75 -8.97
CA PHE A 14 -5.13 1.84 -8.27
C PHE A 14 -4.21 2.48 -7.24
N LEU A 15 -4.30 3.81 -7.11
CA LEU A 15 -3.60 4.58 -6.10
C LEU A 15 -4.62 5.19 -5.12
N PHE A 16 -4.39 4.94 -3.84
CA PHE A 16 -5.21 5.46 -2.75
C PHE A 16 -4.37 6.43 -1.92
N PRO A 17 -4.80 7.70 -1.76
CA PRO A 17 -4.15 8.60 -0.82
C PRO A 17 -4.31 8.07 0.60
N LEU A 18 -3.18 7.86 1.28
CA LEU A 18 -3.12 7.41 2.67
C LEU A 18 -3.02 8.60 3.62
N LYS A 19 -3.45 8.39 4.86
CA LYS A 19 -3.41 9.41 5.90
C LYS A 19 -2.24 9.15 6.84
N GLU A 20 -1.56 10.22 7.18
CA GLU A 20 -0.62 10.26 8.28
C GLU A 20 -1.26 11.04 9.44
N ILE A 21 -1.11 10.53 10.65
CA ILE A 21 -1.48 11.23 11.87
C ILE A 21 -0.19 11.63 12.56
N GLU A 22 0.16 12.91 12.47
CA GLU A 22 1.37 13.46 13.07
C GLU A 22 1.32 13.37 14.60
N ASP A 23 2.42 12.93 15.20
CA ASP A 23 2.62 12.93 16.65
C ASP A 23 4.09 13.27 16.97
N PRO A 24 4.37 14.09 18.01
CA PRO A 24 5.74 14.45 18.37
C PRO A 24 6.68 13.27 18.67
N LYS A 25 6.15 12.09 18.98
CA LYS A 25 6.92 10.86 19.25
C LYS A 25 7.06 9.95 18.03
N GLY A 26 6.49 10.35 16.90
CA GLY A 26 6.48 9.59 15.65
C GLY A 26 5.07 9.38 15.13
N SER A 27 4.87 9.63 13.86
CA SER A 27 3.55 9.58 13.22
C SER A 27 2.97 8.17 13.12
N VAL A 28 1.63 8.09 13.13
CA VAL A 28 0.90 6.87 12.77
C VAL A 28 0.60 6.90 11.27
N LEU A 29 1.15 5.94 10.53
CA LEU A 29 1.02 5.81 9.08
C LEU A 29 -0.07 4.80 8.74
N HIS A 30 -1.14 5.24 8.07
CA HIS A 30 -2.19 4.31 7.62
C HIS A 30 -1.74 3.50 6.41
N MET A 31 -1.90 2.17 6.47
CA MET A 31 -1.86 1.30 5.29
C MET A 31 -3.27 1.05 4.74
N GLN A 32 -4.13 0.39 5.51
CA GLN A 32 -5.46 0.00 5.03
C GLN A 32 -6.41 -0.30 6.20
N LYS A 33 -7.71 -0.05 6.01
CA LYS A 33 -8.82 -0.40 6.90
C LYS A 33 -9.83 -1.25 6.13
N VAL A 34 -10.63 -2.02 6.87
CA VAL A 34 -11.76 -2.79 6.30
C VAL A 34 -12.78 -1.91 5.58
N THR A 35 -12.86 -0.63 5.96
CA THR A 35 -13.77 0.36 5.36
C THR A 35 -13.17 1.08 4.15
N ASP A 36 -11.90 0.84 3.81
CA ASP A 36 -11.28 1.51 2.68
C ASP A 36 -11.74 0.87 1.37
N GLU A 37 -11.94 1.68 0.33
CA GLU A 37 -12.47 1.24 -0.98
C GLU A 37 -11.64 0.12 -1.62
N GLY A 38 -10.32 0.11 -1.40
CA GLY A 38 -9.41 -0.93 -1.90
C GLY A 38 -9.36 -2.20 -1.04
N PHE A 39 -10.16 -2.31 0.02
CA PHE A 39 -10.18 -3.49 0.89
C PHE A 39 -11.18 -4.54 0.44
N THR A 40 -10.70 -5.79 0.39
CA THR A 40 -11.52 -6.97 0.16
C THR A 40 -11.35 -7.96 1.31
N THR A 41 -10.20 -8.62 1.37
CA THR A 41 -9.74 -9.51 2.43
C THR A 41 -8.26 -9.81 2.21
N PHE A 42 -7.55 -10.28 3.23
CA PHE A 42 -6.20 -10.81 3.07
C PHE A 42 -5.99 -12.01 4.00
N GLY A 43 -5.19 -12.97 3.54
CA GLY A 43 -4.76 -14.10 4.36
C GLY A 43 -3.46 -13.83 5.13
N GLU A 44 -2.61 -12.95 4.60
CA GLU A 44 -1.30 -12.63 5.18
C GLU A 44 -0.97 -11.15 4.98
N CYS A 45 -0.30 -10.57 5.98
CA CYS A 45 0.34 -9.26 5.91
C CYS A 45 1.79 -9.42 6.39
N TYR A 46 2.75 -8.97 5.60
CA TYR A 46 4.17 -9.08 5.90
C TYR A 46 4.88 -7.77 5.59
N PHE A 47 6.02 -7.57 6.26
CA PHE A 47 6.93 -6.46 6.00
C PHE A 47 8.15 -6.97 5.27
N SER A 48 8.69 -6.16 4.39
CA SER A 48 9.89 -6.53 3.66
C SER A 48 10.74 -5.30 3.42
N GLU A 49 12.04 -5.41 3.67
CA GLU A 49 13.00 -4.33 3.48
C GLU A 49 13.73 -4.48 2.13
N VAL A 50 14.18 -3.37 1.57
CA VAL A 50 15.06 -3.33 0.39
C VAL A 50 16.33 -2.63 0.80
N THR A 51 17.46 -3.33 0.72
CA THR A 51 18.77 -2.74 1.01
C THR A 51 19.15 -1.69 -0.04
N PRO A 52 19.88 -0.62 0.32
CA PRO A 52 20.28 0.42 -0.62
C PRO A 52 20.95 -0.16 -1.89
N GLY A 53 20.54 0.35 -3.06
CA GLY A 53 21.04 -0.10 -4.36
C GLY A 53 20.52 -1.46 -4.83
N SER A 54 19.70 -2.16 -4.04
CA SER A 54 19.13 -3.46 -4.40
C SER A 54 17.78 -3.30 -5.10
N ILE A 55 17.45 -4.23 -6.00
CA ILE A 55 16.19 -4.23 -6.74
C ILE A 55 15.42 -5.52 -6.42
N LYS A 56 14.21 -5.40 -5.90
CA LYS A 56 13.23 -6.50 -5.90
C LYS A 56 12.50 -6.50 -7.25
N ALA A 57 12.89 -7.43 -8.11
CA ALA A 57 12.33 -7.55 -9.46
C ALA A 57 10.85 -7.97 -9.46
N TRP A 58 10.30 -8.08 -10.66
CA TRP A 58 8.90 -8.42 -10.91
C TRP A 58 8.50 -9.77 -10.32
N LYS A 59 7.32 -9.79 -9.71
CA LYS A 59 6.64 -11.01 -9.27
C LYS A 59 5.28 -11.06 -9.93
N ILE A 60 4.91 -12.23 -10.43
CA ILE A 60 3.57 -12.48 -10.95
C ILE A 60 2.89 -13.51 -10.05
N HIS A 61 1.70 -13.16 -9.56
CA HIS A 61 0.87 -14.04 -8.77
C HIS A 61 -0.45 -14.26 -9.50
N SER A 62 -0.83 -15.52 -9.74
CA SER A 62 -2.06 -15.86 -10.47
C SER A 62 -3.32 -15.92 -9.59
N LYS A 63 -3.15 -15.88 -8.27
CA LYS A 63 -4.23 -16.08 -7.28
C LYS A 63 -4.27 -15.00 -6.19
N GLN A 64 -3.46 -13.95 -6.30
CA GLN A 64 -3.30 -12.95 -5.26
C GLN A 64 -3.29 -11.54 -5.85
N THR A 65 -4.00 -10.63 -5.20
CA THR A 65 -3.85 -9.19 -5.33
C THR A 65 -2.90 -8.70 -4.23
N GLN A 66 -1.98 -7.78 -4.56
CA GLN A 66 -1.07 -7.19 -3.60
C GLN A 66 -1.39 -5.72 -3.37
N ASN A 67 -1.60 -5.36 -2.11
CA ASN A 67 -1.66 -3.96 -1.67
C ASN A 67 -0.30 -3.62 -1.07
N ILE A 68 0.40 -2.66 -1.65
CA ILE A 68 1.76 -2.28 -1.24
C ILE A 68 1.74 -0.84 -0.74
N VAL A 69 2.38 -0.60 0.40
CA VAL A 69 2.67 0.72 0.94
C VAL A 69 4.16 0.81 1.24
N VAL A 70 4.74 1.99 1.06
CA VAL A 70 6.12 2.29 1.45
C VAL A 70 6.03 3.36 2.55
N PRO A 71 6.15 2.98 3.84
CA PRO A 71 6.06 3.93 4.94
C PRO A 71 7.34 4.76 5.11
N ILE A 72 8.48 4.25 4.63
CA ILE A 72 9.80 4.87 4.74
C ILE A 72 10.67 4.45 3.56
N GLY A 73 11.48 5.37 3.03
CA GLY A 73 12.38 5.16 1.90
C GLY A 73 13.32 6.33 1.69
#